data_AF-A0A2K6QVR8-F1
#
_entry.id   AF-A0A2K6QVR8-F1
#
_cell.length_a   1.000
_cell.length_b   1.000
_cell.length_c   1.000
_cell.angle_alpha   90.00
_cell.angle_beta   90.00
_cell.angle_gamma   90.00
#
_symmetry.space_group_name_H-M   'P 1'
#
loop_
_entity.id
_entity.type
_entity.pdbx_description
1 polymer ?
#
loop_
_entity_poly.entity_id
_entity_poly.type
_entity_poly.pdbx_seq_one_letter_code
_entity_poly.pdbx_strand_id
1 'polypeptide(L)'
;DSDNRNADKRAHHNALERKRRDHIKDSFHSLRDSVPSLQGEKASRAQILDKATEYIQYMRRKNHTHQQDIDDLKRQNALLEQQVRALEKARSSAQLQTNYPSSDNSLYTNAKGSTISAFDGGSDSSSESEPEEPQSRKKLRMEAS
;
A
#
# COMPACT_ATOMS: atom_id res chain seq x y z
N ASP A 1 -63.18 22.97 24.72
CA ASP A 1 -62.64 22.79 23.36
C ASP A 1 -61.19 23.31 23.19
N SER A 2 -60.81 24.39 23.88
CA SER A 2 -59.43 24.91 23.95
C SER A 2 -58.43 23.97 24.66
N ASP A 3 -58.84 23.30 25.74
CA ASP A 3 -57.97 22.41 26.51
C ASP A 3 -57.52 21.16 25.75
N ASN A 4 -58.38 20.65 24.85
CA ASN A 4 -58.06 19.49 24.01
C ASN A 4 -56.95 19.80 23.00
N ARG A 5 -56.98 21.01 22.39
CA ARG A 5 -55.93 21.46 21.46
C ARG A 5 -54.56 21.61 22.13
N ASN A 6 -54.54 21.99 23.41
CA ASN A 6 -53.30 22.08 24.19
C ASN A 6 -52.75 20.70 24.59
N ALA A 7 -53.64 19.73 24.83
CA ALA A 7 -53.23 18.33 25.03
C ALA A 7 -52.61 17.73 23.76
N ASP A 8 -53.24 17.95 22.59
CA ASP A 8 -52.72 17.45 21.31
C ASP A 8 -51.35 18.03 20.94
N LYS A 9 -51.15 19.34 21.15
CA LYS A 9 -49.84 19.98 20.93
C LYS A 9 -48.76 19.38 21.84
N ARG A 10 -49.08 19.11 23.11
CA ARG A 10 -48.14 18.47 24.05
C ARG A 10 -47.84 17.02 23.65
N ALA A 11 -48.85 16.26 23.23
CA ALA A 11 -48.68 14.89 22.76
C ALA A 11 -47.77 14.83 21.52
N HIS A 12 -48.02 15.71 20.54
CA HIS A 12 -47.19 15.82 19.34
C HIS A 12 -45.74 16.19 19.66
N HIS A 13 -45.52 17.18 20.52
CA HIS A 13 -44.18 17.56 20.97
C HIS A 13 -43.45 16.38 21.66
N ASN A 14 -44.13 15.65 22.54
CA ASN A 14 -43.58 14.49 23.22
C ASN A 14 -43.22 13.35 22.25
N ALA A 15 -44.03 13.16 21.20
CA ALA A 15 -43.76 12.17 20.16
C ALA A 15 -42.51 12.55 19.36
N LEU A 16 -42.37 13.81 18.94
CA LEU A 16 -41.19 14.30 18.23
C LEU A 16 -39.92 14.17 19.08
N GLU A 17 -39.97 14.53 20.36
CA GLU A 17 -38.81 14.43 21.24
C GLU A 17 -38.42 12.97 21.51
N ARG A 18 -39.39 12.05 21.60
CA ARG A 18 -39.09 10.61 21.68
C ARG A 18 -38.34 10.14 20.44
N LYS A 19 -38.83 10.49 19.25
CA LYS A 19 -38.15 10.19 17.97
C LYS A 19 -36.73 10.75 17.96
N ARG A 20 -36.53 12.00 18.38
CA ARG A 20 -35.19 12.61 18.49
C ARG A 20 -34.26 11.80 19.41
N ARG A 21 -34.76 11.40 20.58
CA ARG A 21 -33.97 10.61 21.55
C ARG A 21 -33.60 9.23 21.03
N ASP A 22 -34.48 8.58 20.26
CA ASP A 22 -34.18 7.28 19.65
C ASP A 22 -33.09 7.42 18.57
N HIS A 23 -33.15 8.45 17.73
CA HIS A 23 -32.08 8.72 16.75
C HIS A 23 -30.72 8.99 17.43
N ILE A 24 -30.70 9.74 18.53
CA ILE A 24 -29.48 9.97 19.32
C ILE A 24 -28.98 8.66 19.91
N LYS A 25 -29.88 7.83 20.45
CA LYS A 25 -29.55 6.51 20.99
C LYS A 25 -28.89 5.63 19.92
N ASP A 26 -29.42 5.60 18.71
CA ASP A 26 -28.85 4.84 17.59
C ASP A 26 -27.46 5.37 17.20
N SER A 27 -27.30 6.69 17.19
CA SER A 27 -25.99 7.33 16.93
C SER A 27 -24.94 6.94 17.98
N PHE A 28 -25.33 6.82 19.26
CA PHE A 28 -24.45 6.32 20.32
C PHE A 28 -24.08 4.84 20.14
N HIS A 29 -25.00 4.00 19.65
CA HIS A 29 -24.69 2.61 19.32
C HIS A 29 -23.68 2.52 18.17
N SER A 30 -23.91 3.24 17.08
CA SER A 30 -22.97 3.29 15.95
C SER A 30 -21.59 3.81 16.36
N LEU A 31 -21.54 4.82 17.24
CA LEU A 31 -20.28 5.35 17.76
C LEU A 31 -19.54 4.31 18.60
N ARG A 32 -20.25 3.63 19.52
CA ARG A 32 -19.66 2.56 20.34
C ARG A 32 -19.07 1.45 19.45
N ASP A 33 -19.82 1.01 18.45
CA ASP A 33 -19.41 -0.08 17.58
C ASP A 33 -18.23 0.32 16.66
N SER A 34 -17.98 1.62 16.48
CA SER A 34 -16.83 2.14 15.73
C SER A 34 -15.54 2.26 16.58
N VAL A 35 -15.63 2.13 17.90
CA VAL A 35 -14.49 2.23 18.82
C VAL A 35 -14.10 0.80 19.27
N PRO A 36 -12.95 0.26 18.84
CA PRO A 36 -12.60 -1.15 19.06
C PRO A 36 -12.63 -1.60 20.53
N SER A 37 -12.25 -0.72 21.46
CA SER A 37 -12.24 -1.02 22.90
C SER A 37 -13.63 -1.08 23.55
N LEU A 38 -14.68 -0.70 22.83
CA LEU A 38 -16.06 -0.71 23.34
C LEU A 38 -16.95 -1.73 22.63
N GLN A 39 -16.43 -2.40 21.59
CA GLN A 39 -17.19 -3.39 20.83
C GLN A 39 -17.56 -4.58 21.73
N GLY A 40 -18.84 -4.97 21.72
CA GLY A 40 -19.34 -6.08 22.53
C GLY A 40 -19.50 -5.78 24.02
N GLU A 41 -19.14 -4.59 24.49
CA GLU A 41 -19.25 -4.21 25.90
C GLU A 41 -20.45 -3.29 26.19
N LYS A 42 -20.95 -3.35 27.43
CA LYS A 42 -21.92 -2.38 27.94
C LYS A 42 -21.16 -1.13 28.38
N ALA A 43 -21.29 -0.05 27.61
CA ALA A 43 -20.68 1.24 27.90
C ALA A 43 -21.73 2.33 28.13
N SER A 44 -21.52 3.18 29.14
CA SER A 44 -22.34 4.37 29.35
C SER A 44 -22.07 5.44 28.28
N ARG A 45 -23.00 6.41 28.12
CA ARG A 45 -22.81 7.52 27.16
C ARG A 45 -21.52 8.31 27.41
N ALA A 46 -21.18 8.56 28.67
CA ALA A 46 -19.95 9.26 29.03
C ALA A 46 -18.71 8.46 28.58
N GLN A 47 -18.66 7.18 28.92
CA GLN A 47 -17.56 6.29 28.50
C GLN A 47 -17.43 6.19 26.98
N ILE A 48 -18.54 6.17 26.23
CA ILE A 48 -18.51 6.18 24.77
C ILE A 48 -17.82 7.44 24.24
N LEU A 49 -18.14 8.61 24.79
CA LEU A 49 -17.53 9.88 24.38
C LEU A 49 -16.04 9.95 24.76
N ASP A 50 -15.70 9.51 25.97
CA ASP A 50 -14.31 9.52 26.46
C ASP A 50 -13.43 8.59 25.61
N LYS A 51 -13.87 7.34 25.40
CA LYS A 51 -13.12 6.37 24.59
C LYS A 51 -13.10 6.71 23.11
N ALA A 52 -14.15 7.31 22.56
CA ALA A 52 -14.10 7.83 21.20
C ALA A 52 -13.05 8.95 21.06
N THR A 53 -12.98 9.85 22.04
CA THR A 53 -12.00 10.94 22.06
C THR A 53 -10.57 10.39 22.16
N GLU A 54 -10.33 9.46 23.09
CA GLU A 54 -9.05 8.76 23.23
C GLU A 54 -8.66 8.05 21.91
N TYR A 55 -9.60 7.34 21.29
CA TYR A 55 -9.35 6.59 20.07
C TYR A 55 -9.01 7.50 18.88
N ILE A 56 -9.71 8.64 18.72
CA ILE A 56 -9.39 9.64 17.69
C ILE A 56 -7.96 10.17 17.89
N GLN A 57 -7.58 10.52 19.12
CA GLN A 57 -6.22 11.01 19.42
C GLN A 57 -5.16 9.93 19.18
N TYR A 58 -5.45 8.68 19.53
CA TYR A 58 -4.59 7.54 19.25
C TYR A 58 -4.40 7.35 17.74
N MET A 59 -5.49 7.30 16.97
CA MET A 59 -5.43 7.11 15.52
C MET A 59 -4.71 8.25 14.81
N ARG A 60 -4.85 9.50 15.27
CA ARG A 60 -4.06 10.63 14.76
C ARG A 60 -2.57 10.43 14.94
N ARG A 61 -2.12 10.03 16.14
CA ARG A 61 -0.71 9.74 16.43
C ARG A 61 -0.21 8.55 15.60
N LYS A 62 -0.99 7.47 15.55
CA LYS A 62 -0.66 6.27 14.77
C LYS A 62 -0.49 6.56 13.28
N ASN A 63 -1.43 7.30 12.68
CA ASN A 63 -1.35 7.70 11.29
C ASN A 63 -0.14 8.61 11.03
N HIS A 64 0.20 9.49 11.97
CA HIS A 64 1.39 10.34 11.85
C HIS A 64 2.68 9.52 11.83
N THR A 65 2.83 8.55 12.74
CA THR A 65 3.98 7.63 12.74
C THR A 65 4.04 6.82 11.44
N HIS A 66 2.93 6.24 10.99
CA HIS A 66 2.91 5.51 9.72
C HIS A 66 3.28 6.40 8.52
N GLN A 67 2.88 7.68 8.52
CA GLN A 67 3.28 8.61 7.47
C GLN A 67 4.79 8.88 7.50
N GLN A 68 5.38 9.02 8.70
CA GLN A 68 6.84 9.14 8.86
C GLN A 68 7.56 7.89 8.33
N ASP A 69 7.09 6.70 8.70
CA ASP A 69 7.67 5.43 8.22
C ASP A 69 7.62 5.34 6.70
N ILE A 70 6.49 5.73 6.08
CA ILE A 70 6.33 5.77 4.62
C ILE A 70 7.34 6.72 3.98
N ASP A 71 7.53 7.91 4.54
CA ASP A 71 8.42 8.93 3.98
C ASP A 71 9.90 8.52 4.12
N ASP A 72 10.27 7.89 5.24
CA ASP A 72 11.60 7.35 5.45
C ASP A 72 11.90 6.17 4.53
N LEU A 73 10.96 5.23 4.34
CA LEU A 73 11.09 4.13 3.38
C LEU A 73 11.22 4.64 1.94
N LYS A 74 10.45 5.66 1.56
CA LYS A 74 10.59 6.30 0.24
C LYS A 74 11.99 6.90 0.04
N ARG A 75 12.53 7.57 1.08
CA ARG A 75 13.89 8.12 1.02
C ARG A 75 14.94 7.01 0.87
N GLN A 76 14.81 5.93 1.62
CA GLN A 76 15.70 4.77 1.52
C GLN A 76 15.64 4.11 0.14
N ASN A 77 14.44 3.88 -0.39
CA ASN A 77 14.25 3.32 -1.73
C ASN A 77 14.87 4.21 -2.81
N ALA A 78 14.69 5.54 -2.74
CA ALA A 78 15.31 6.46 -3.69
C ALA A 78 16.84 6.38 -3.69
N LEU A 79 17.46 6.23 -2.50
CA LEU A 79 18.91 6.05 -2.38
C LEU A 79 19.37 4.71 -2.97
N LEU A 80 18.63 3.63 -2.71
CA LEU A 80 18.94 2.31 -3.26
C LEU A 80 18.78 2.28 -4.79
N GLU A 81 17.70 2.86 -5.33
CA GLU A 81 17.49 3.01 -6.78
C GLU A 81 18.59 3.84 -7.44
N GLN A 82 19.13 4.86 -6.75
CA GLN A 82 20.28 5.62 -7.24
C GLN A 82 21.55 4.76 -7.27
N GLN A 83 21.79 3.96 -6.23
CA GLN A 83 22.95 3.06 -6.16
C GLN A 83 22.88 1.98 -7.24
N VAL A 84 21.71 1.35 -7.43
CA VAL A 84 21.49 0.35 -8.48
C VAL A 84 21.78 0.95 -9.86
N ARG A 85 21.20 2.12 -10.19
CA ARG A 85 21.46 2.81 -11.46
C ARG A 85 22.95 3.13 -11.67
N ALA A 86 23.65 3.55 -10.62
CA ALA A 86 25.08 3.84 -10.70
C ALA A 86 25.90 2.57 -10.98
N LEU A 87 25.58 1.44 -10.33
CA LEU A 87 26.24 0.15 -10.54
C LEU A 87 25.95 -0.41 -11.93
N GLU A 88 24.72 -0.31 -12.43
CA GLU A 88 24.35 -0.72 -13.79
C GLU A 88 25.12 0.09 -14.85
N LYS A 89 25.28 1.40 -14.64
CA LYS A 89 26.10 2.27 -15.50
C LYS A 89 27.58 1.89 -15.45
N ALA A 90 28.13 1.62 -14.26
CA ALA A 90 29.52 1.20 -14.11
C ALA A 90 29.77 -0.15 -14.80
N ARG A 91 28.87 -1.12 -14.62
CA ARG A 91 28.95 -2.45 -15.25
C ARG A 91 28.88 -2.38 -16.78
N SER A 92 27.94 -1.60 -17.33
CA SER A 92 27.85 -1.40 -18.78
C SER A 92 29.09 -0.68 -19.35
N SER A 93 29.64 0.29 -18.63
CA SER A 93 30.90 0.96 -19.03
C SER A 93 32.11 0.02 -19.02
N ALA A 94 32.19 -0.92 -18.07
CA ALA A 94 33.26 -1.91 -18.02
C ALA A 94 33.18 -2.92 -19.18
N GLN A 95 31.97 -3.32 -19.58
CA GLN A 95 31.76 -4.21 -20.74
C GLN A 95 32.13 -3.54 -22.07
N LEU A 96 31.96 -2.22 -22.20
CA LEU A 96 32.38 -1.49 -23.40
C LEU A 96 33.91 -1.37 -23.52
N GLN A 97 34.65 -1.37 -22.41
CA GLN A 97 36.12 -1.38 -22.45
C GLN A 97 36.71 -2.74 -22.84
N THR A 98 36.04 -3.86 -22.53
CA THR A 98 36.49 -5.20 -22.94
C THR A 98 36.21 -5.51 -24.42
N ASN A 99 35.38 -4.71 -25.08
CA ASN A 99 34.94 -4.95 -26.46
C ASN A 99 35.71 -4.13 -27.52
N TYR A 100 36.80 -3.45 -27.13
CA TYR A 100 37.81 -3.06 -28.12
C TYR A 100 38.46 -4.35 -28.62
N PRO A 101 38.37 -4.69 -29.92
CA PRO A 101 39.26 -5.68 -30.48
C PRO A 101 40.66 -5.10 -30.33
N SER A 102 41.39 -5.55 -29.31
CA SER A 102 42.84 -5.45 -29.33
C SER A 102 43.26 -6.08 -30.64
N SER A 103 43.75 -5.26 -31.57
CA SER A 103 44.29 -5.66 -32.85
C SER A 103 45.63 -6.38 -32.70
N ASP A 104 45.74 -7.21 -31.67
CA ASP A 104 46.83 -8.15 -31.47
C ASP A 104 46.22 -9.55 -31.46
N ASN A 105 45.88 -10.01 -32.67
CA ASN A 105 45.55 -11.39 -32.93
C ASN A 105 46.85 -12.20 -32.77
N SER A 106 47.21 -12.45 -31.51
CA SER A 106 48.38 -13.25 -31.14
C SER A 106 48.14 -14.67 -31.64
N LEU A 107 48.63 -14.93 -32.84
CA LEU A 107 48.80 -16.26 -33.40
C LEU A 107 49.71 -17.04 -32.45
N TYR A 108 49.12 -17.83 -31.56
CA TYR A 108 49.84 -18.85 -30.83
C TYR A 108 50.39 -19.86 -31.85
N THR A 109 51.65 -19.67 -32.22
CA THR A 109 52.42 -20.62 -33.01
C THR A 109 53.14 -21.54 -32.03
N ASN A 110 52.99 -22.84 -32.23
CA ASN A 110 53.88 -23.81 -31.60
C ASN A 110 55.28 -23.69 -32.23
N ALA A 111 56.33 -24.22 -31.58
CA ALA A 111 57.73 -24.14 -32.06
C ALA A 111 57.98 -24.73 -33.47
N LYS A 112 56.94 -25.26 -34.14
CA LYS A 112 56.94 -25.74 -35.52
C LYS A 112 56.23 -24.80 -36.51
N GLY A 113 55.85 -23.59 -36.09
CA GLY A 113 55.32 -22.54 -36.97
C GLY A 113 53.93 -22.80 -37.54
N SER A 114 53.12 -23.68 -36.93
CA SER A 114 51.78 -23.97 -37.41
C SER A 114 50.72 -23.19 -36.61
N THR A 115 49.80 -22.54 -37.31
CA THR A 115 48.75 -21.69 -36.73
C THR A 115 47.65 -22.55 -36.10
N ILE A 116 47.44 -22.44 -34.79
CA ILE A 116 46.35 -23.12 -34.06
C ILE A 116 45.13 -22.18 -34.04
N SER A 117 44.03 -22.59 -34.68
CA SER A 117 42.72 -21.93 -34.57
C SER A 117 42.02 -22.36 -33.28
N ALA A 118 41.71 -21.39 -32.41
CA ALA A 118 40.89 -21.62 -31.22
C ALA A 118 39.41 -21.43 -31.57
N PHE A 119 38.65 -22.53 -31.49
CA PHE A 119 37.23 -22.61 -31.09
C PHE A 119 36.31 -21.40 -31.42
N ASP A 120 35.44 -21.59 -32.41
CA ASP A 120 34.30 -20.72 -32.71
C ASP A 120 33.10 -21.16 -31.86
N GLY A 121 32.98 -20.59 -30.66
CA GLY A 121 31.83 -20.79 -29.78
C GLY A 121 30.84 -19.64 -29.96
N GLY A 122 29.91 -19.81 -30.90
CA GLY A 122 28.88 -18.83 -31.23
C GLY A 122 27.98 -18.47 -30.04
N SER A 123 27.78 -17.17 -29.85
CA SER A 123 26.77 -16.57 -28.96
C SER A 123 25.45 -16.40 -29.70
N ASP A 124 24.38 -17.06 -29.26
CA ASP A 124 23.01 -16.77 -29.66
C ASP A 124 22.35 -15.80 -28.66
N SER A 125 22.32 -14.53 -29.03
CA SER A 125 21.60 -13.50 -28.28
C SER A 125 20.21 -13.31 -28.87
N SER A 126 19.20 -13.96 -28.30
CA SER A 126 17.78 -13.69 -28.60
C SER A 126 17.18 -12.76 -27.55
N SER A 127 16.84 -11.54 -27.97
CA SER A 127 16.06 -10.57 -27.20
C SER A 127 14.63 -10.61 -27.70
N GLU A 128 13.70 -11.12 -26.90
CA GLU A 128 12.25 -11.11 -27.19
C GLU A 128 11.57 -10.19 -26.17
N SER A 129 10.95 -9.13 -26.69
CA SER A 129 10.28 -8.08 -25.91
C SER A 129 8.77 -8.30 -26.01
N GLU A 130 8.14 -8.79 -24.94
CA GLU A 130 6.67 -8.88 -24.82
C GLU A 130 6.11 -7.62 -24.12
N PRO A 131 5.02 -7.02 -24.61
CA PRO A 131 4.29 -5.97 -23.87
C PRO A 131 3.14 -6.57 -23.04
N GLU A 132 3.23 -6.48 -21.71
CA GLU A 132 2.14 -6.81 -20.79
C GLU A 132 1.17 -5.62 -20.60
N GLU A 133 -0.06 -5.74 -21.11
CA GLU A 133 -1.21 -4.91 -20.75
C GLU A 133 -2.05 -5.60 -19.64
N PRO A 134 -2.76 -4.84 -18.79
CA PRO A 134 -3.22 -5.31 -17.48
C PRO A 134 -4.53 -6.10 -17.54
N GLN A 135 -4.51 -7.32 -16.99
CA GLN A 135 -5.72 -8.11 -16.79
C GLN A 135 -6.54 -7.59 -15.59
N SER A 136 -7.62 -6.89 -15.90
CA SER A 136 -8.78 -6.80 -15.04
C SER A 136 -9.54 -8.13 -15.05
N ARG A 137 -9.92 -8.68 -13.87
CA ARG A 137 -11.30 -9.15 -13.54
C ARG A 137 -11.40 -9.99 -12.24
N LYS A 138 -12.37 -9.54 -11.43
CA LYS A 138 -13.45 -10.29 -10.73
C LYS A 138 -13.18 -11.03 -9.40
N LYS A 139 -13.76 -10.41 -8.36
CA LYS A 139 -14.57 -10.97 -7.25
C LYS A 139 -14.80 -12.48 -7.25
N LEU A 140 -14.51 -13.12 -6.12
CA LEU A 140 -15.16 -14.34 -5.67
C LEU A 140 -15.85 -14.08 -4.31
N ARG A 141 -17.12 -14.46 -4.21
CA ARG A 141 -18.02 -14.32 -3.05
C ARG A 141 -18.59 -15.71 -2.72
N MET A 142 -18.67 -16.01 -1.41
CA MET A 142 -19.45 -17.08 -0.73
C MET A 142 -19.05 -18.52 -1.07
N GLU A 143 -19.14 -19.52 -0.18
CA GLU A 143 -20.16 -19.84 0.83
C GLU A 143 -19.57 -20.57 2.05
N ALA A 144 -20.40 -20.63 3.10
CA ALA A 144 -20.19 -21.38 4.34
C ALA A 144 -20.53 -22.88 4.20
N SER A 145 -20.04 -23.68 5.15
CA SER A 145 -20.68 -24.91 5.64
C SER A 145 -20.34 -25.07 7.11
#